data_AF-A0A4V2BKK3-F1
#
_entry.id   AF-A0A4V2BKK3-F1
#
_cell.length_a   1.000
_cell.length_b   1.000
_cell.length_c   1.000
_cell.angle_alpha   90.00
_cell.angle_beta   90.00
_cell.angle_gamma   90.00
#
_symmetry.space_group_name_H-M   'P 1'
#
loop_
_entity.id
_entity.type
_entity.pdbx_description
1 polymer ?
#
loop_
_entity_poly.entity_id
_entity_poly.type
_entity_poly.pdbx_seq_one_letter_code
_entity_poly.pdbx_strand_id
1 'polypeptide(L)' 'MQITTRAFEVTRKRRKGYPSETQVKRGDRIVHGDKMLIEKLGRNDPCPCGSTRRFKGLLPARRSP' A
#
# COMPACT_ATOMS: atom_id res chain seq x y z
N MET A 1 10.55 2.81 38.99
CA MET A 1 10.45 3.45 37.66
C MET A 1 9.19 2.94 36.99
N GLN A 2 8.11 3.73 36.97
CA GLN A 2 6.83 3.31 36.38
C GLN A 2 6.96 3.35 34.85
N ILE A 3 6.94 2.18 34.21
CA ILE A 3 6.89 2.06 32.75
C ILE A 3 5.43 2.25 32.35
N THR A 4 5.09 3.47 31.96
CA THR A 4 3.78 3.76 31.38
C THR A 4 3.75 3.22 29.95
N THR A 5 3.22 2.02 29.76
CA THR A 5 2.97 1.47 28.42
C THR A 5 1.87 2.30 27.77
N ARG A 6 2.26 3.30 26.98
CA ARG A 6 1.31 4.13 26.22
C ARG A 6 0.59 3.25 25.21
N ALA A 7 -0.74 3.36 25.14
CA ALA A 7 -1.58 2.67 24.15
C ALA A 7 -1.19 2.98 22.68
N PHE A 8 -0.40 4.03 22.46
CA PHE A 8 0.20 4.36 21.18
C PHE A 8 1.68 4.73 21.35
N GLU A 9 2.55 4.10 20.56
CA GLU A 9 3.98 4.43 20.50
C GLU A 9 4.23 5.50 19.44
N VAL A 10 4.89 6.60 19.83
CA VAL A 10 5.24 7.67 18.89
C VAL A 10 6.33 7.16 17.94
N THR A 11 5.93 6.78 16.73
CA THR A 11 6.88 6.32 15.70
C THR A 11 7.59 7.52 15.05
N ARG A 12 8.88 7.73 15.35
CA ARG A 12 9.70 8.82 14.76
C ARG A 12 10.13 8.51 13.32
N LYS A 13 9.18 8.34 12.40
CA LYS A 13 9.48 7.88 11.02
C LYS A 13 10.47 8.77 10.28
N ARG A 14 10.38 10.10 10.44
CA ARG A 14 11.30 11.07 9.82
C ARG A 14 12.75 10.91 10.29
N ARG A 15 12.97 10.67 11.59
CA ARG A 15 14.32 10.45 12.15
C ARG A 15 14.89 9.08 11.76
N LYS A 16 14.02 8.11 11.47
CA LYS A 16 14.38 6.75 11.05
C LYS A 16 14.58 6.60 9.54
N GLY A 17 14.38 7.66 8.75
CA GLY A 17 14.66 7.65 7.30
C GLY A 17 13.74 6.75 6.46
N TYR A 18 12.49 6.51 6.90
CA TYR A 18 11.56 5.73 6.07
C TYR A 18 11.23 6.49 4.77
N PRO A 19 11.25 5.81 3.61
CA PRO A 19 10.93 6.45 2.33
C PRO A 19 9.49 6.98 2.35
N SER A 20 9.29 8.16 1.75
CA SER A 20 7.93 8.66 1.50
C SER A 20 7.21 7.74 0.52
N GLU A 21 5.88 7.69 0.59
CA GLU A 21 5.08 6.87 -0.32
C GLU A 21 5.35 7.21 -1.80
N THR A 22 5.69 8.47 -2.09
CA THR A 22 6.14 8.93 -3.41
C THR A 22 7.51 8.40 -3.84
N GLN A 23 8.40 8.06 -2.90
CA GLN A 23 9.72 7.49 -3.16
C GLN A 23 9.71 5.95 -3.16
N VAL A 24 8.60 5.31 -2.79
CA VAL A 24 8.44 3.87 -2.92
C VAL A 24 8.28 3.55 -4.41
N LYS A 25 9.17 2.71 -4.95
CA LYS A 25 9.07 2.27 -6.36
C LYS A 25 7.75 1.51 -6.57
N ARG A 26 7.13 1.67 -7.74
CA ARG A 26 5.86 1.03 -8.13
C ARG A 26 6.09 -0.17 -9.05
N GLY A 27 5.07 -1.00 -9.23
CA GLY A 27 5.07 -2.18 -10.10
C GLY A 27 5.73 -3.43 -9.51
N ASP A 28 5.60 -4.52 -10.26
CA ASP A 28 6.07 -5.86 -9.92
C ASP A 28 7.59 -5.93 -9.88
N ARG A 29 8.14 -6.41 -8.76
CA ARG A 29 9.59 -6.44 -8.51
C ARG A 29 10.01 -7.68 -7.73
N ILE A 30 11.22 -8.15 -7.99
CA ILE A 30 11.89 -9.19 -7.19
C ILE A 30 12.99 -8.49 -6.40
N VAL A 31 12.95 -8.58 -5.08
CA VAL A 31 13.94 -8.00 -4.17
C VAL A 31 14.69 -9.14 -3.49
N HIS A 32 16.00 -8.99 -3.27
CA HIS A 32 16.86 -10.02 -2.67
C HIS A 32 16.89 -11.38 -3.42
N GLY A 33 16.46 -11.39 -4.69
CA GLY A 33 16.48 -12.58 -5.56
C GLY A 33 15.28 -13.52 -5.40
N ASP A 34 14.52 -13.41 -4.32
CA ASP A 34 13.45 -14.35 -3.96
C ASP A 34 12.13 -13.67 -3.55
N LYS A 35 12.18 -12.41 -3.08
CA LYS A 35 11.00 -11.70 -2.60
C LYS A 35 10.28 -10.97 -3.72
N MET A 36 9.21 -11.59 -4.22
CA MET A 36 8.28 -10.94 -5.15
C MET A 36 7.40 -9.91 -4.42
N LEU A 37 7.48 -8.66 -4.85
CA LEU A 37 6.60 -7.57 -4.47
C LEU A 37 5.67 -7.27 -5.64
N ILE A 38 4.41 -7.63 -5.49
CA ILE A 38 3.35 -7.36 -6.47
C ILE A 38 2.51 -6.20 -5.93
N GLU A 39 2.34 -5.16 -6.73
CA GLU A 39 1.49 -4.03 -6.37
C GLU A 39 0.01 -4.46 -6.42
N LYS A 40 -0.68 -4.35 -5.30
CA LYS A 40 -2.11 -4.66 -5.22
C LYS A 40 -2.91 -3.38 -5.33
N LEU A 41 -3.68 -3.26 -6.41
CA LEU A 41 -4.57 -2.13 -6.61
C LEU A 41 -5.73 -2.17 -5.61
N GLY A 42 -5.84 -1.12 -4.81
CA GLY A 42 -6.94 -0.88 -3.89
C GLY A 42 -8.24 -0.53 -4.61
N ARG A 43 -9.37 -0.72 -3.93
CA ARG A 43 -10.71 -0.46 -4.50
C ARG A 43 -10.91 0.99 -4.96
N ASN A 44 -10.26 1.93 -4.28
CA ASN A 44 -10.38 3.35 -4.55
C ASN A 44 -9.29 3.88 -5.51
N ASP A 45 -8.33 3.04 -5.87
CA ASP A 45 -7.22 3.46 -6.71
C ASP A 45 -7.71 3.69 -8.15
N PRO A 46 -7.06 4.60 -8.90
CA PRO A 46 -7.37 4.81 -10.30
C PRO A 46 -7.20 3.53 -11.11
N CYS A 47 -8.10 3.30 -12.06
CA CYS A 47 -7.98 2.18 -12.98
C CYS A 47 -6.71 2.29 -13.83
N PRO A 48 -5.96 1.20 -14.02
CA PRO A 48 -4.81 1.16 -14.92
C PRO A 48 -5.18 1.34 -16.41
N CYS A 49 -6.46 1.21 -16.77
CA CYS A 49 -7.02 1.43 -18.11
C CYS A 49 -7.04 2.91 -18.56
N GLY A 50 -6.52 3.86 -17.76
CA GLY A 50 -6.43 5.27 -18.13
C GLY A 50 -7.74 6.06 -18.03
N SER A 51 -8.86 5.41 -17.70
CA SER A 51 -10.19 6.04 -17.66
C SER A 51 -10.42 7.01 -16.48
N THR A 52 -9.45 7.15 -15.57
CA THR A 52 -9.54 7.86 -14.27
C THR A 52 -10.65 7.37 -13.32
N ARG A 53 -11.47 6.40 -13.73
CA ARG A 53 -12.46 5.73 -12.88
C ARG A 53 -11.74 4.96 -11.77
N ARG A 54 -12.37 4.88 -10.60
CA ARG A 54 -11.90 4.02 -9.50
C ARG A 54 -12.01 2.55 -9.92
N PHE A 55 -11.03 1.75 -9.53
CA PHE A 55 -10.98 0.32 -9.85
C PHE A 55 -12.26 -0.43 -9.47
N LYS A 56 -12.87 -0.12 -8.30
CA LYS A 56 -14.16 -0.71 -7.87
C LYS A 56 -15.27 -0.55 -8.90
N GLY A 57 -15.32 0.57 -9.63
CA GLY A 57 -16.37 0.84 -10.61
C GLY A 57 -16.23 0.04 -11.91
N LEU A 58 -15.13 -0.69 -12.08
CA LEU A 58 -14.85 -1.56 -13.23
C LEU A 58 -14.90 -3.04 -12.86
N LEU A 59 -14.88 -3.35 -11.57
CA LEU A 59 -15.14 -4.70 -11.12
C LEU A 59 -16.60 -5.05 -11.46
N PRO A 60 -16.87 -6.24 -12.03
CA PRO A 60 -18.22 -6.72 -12.19
C PRO A 60 -18.95 -6.68 -10.84
N ALA A 61 -20.19 -6.20 -10.81
CA ALA A 61 -21.08 -6.50 -9.69
C ALA A 61 -21.10 -8.02 -9.56
N ARG A 62 -20.71 -8.54 -8.40
CA ARG A 62 -20.50 -9.97 -8.14
C ARG A 62 -21.45 -10.83 -8.98
N ARG A 63 -20.91 -11.70 -9.83
CA ARG A 63 -21.70 -12.83 -10.34
C ARG A 63 -21.89 -13.77 -9.14
N SER A 64 -23.08 -13.77 -8.56
CA SER A 64 -23.56 -14.85 -7.69
C SER A 64 -24.03 -16.02 -8.57
N PRO A 65 -23.90 -17.29 -8.17
CA PRO A 65 -23.41 -17.83 -6.89
C PRO A 65 -21.93 -18.25 -6.89
#